data_AF-A4X053-F1
#
_entry.id   AF-A4X053-F1
#
_cell.length_a   1.000
_cell.length_b   1.000
_cell.length_c   1.000
_cell.angle_alpha   90.00
_cell.angle_beta   90.00
_cell.angle_gamma   90.00
#
_symmetry.space_group_name_H-M   'P 1'
#
loop_
_entity.id
_entity.type
_entity.pdbx_description
1 polymer ?
#
loop_
_entity_poly.entity_id
_entity_poly.type
_entity_poly.pdbx_seq_one_letter_code
_entity_poly.pdbx_strand_id
1 'polypeptide(L)'
;MVTKDHLFNAPIRSWMPIAVYKAYLPNMPDVVMGKVPALMSGAPGLRWKTWICETREERENVLKQLDKPCPVTQGALDFRRGPDSAVARKASGMALRPDAGISVAVYAPPFKGWPWLVLLWSAHPAPGLERDRYAWETFMTEKALHRHLRELSGLASERGCEVIAATSGT
;
A
#
# COMPACT_ATOMS: atom_id res chain seq x y z
N MET A 1 1.57 8.98 -24.27
CA MET A 1 2.85 9.19 -23.54
C MET A 1 2.59 10.20 -22.43
N VAL A 2 2.98 9.94 -21.18
CA VAL A 2 2.76 10.89 -20.06
C VAL A 2 3.81 12.00 -20.15
N THR A 3 3.37 13.26 -20.25
CA THR A 3 4.25 14.44 -20.27
C THR A 3 4.30 15.07 -18.87
N LYS A 4 5.29 15.95 -18.64
CA LYS A 4 5.36 16.73 -17.40
C LYS A 4 4.11 17.60 -17.21
N ASP A 5 3.63 18.26 -18.27
CA ASP A 5 2.40 19.04 -18.21
C ASP A 5 1.18 18.20 -17.79
N HIS A 6 1.05 16.99 -18.35
CA HIS A 6 -0.01 16.06 -17.99
C HIS A 6 0.03 15.64 -16.52
N LEU A 7 1.21 15.45 -15.93
CA LEU A 7 1.36 15.09 -14.50
C LEU A 7 0.84 16.19 -13.54
N PHE A 8 1.01 17.46 -13.91
CA PHE A 8 0.72 18.59 -13.01
C PHE A 8 -0.73 19.08 -13.14
N ASN A 9 -1.33 18.91 -14.32
CA ASN A 9 -2.62 19.53 -14.63
C ASN A 9 -3.78 18.54 -14.78
N ALA A 10 -3.51 17.25 -14.99
CA ALA A 10 -4.57 16.25 -15.14
C ALA A 10 -4.82 15.45 -13.85
N PRO A 11 -6.04 14.90 -13.70
CA PRO A 11 -6.36 13.98 -12.62
C PRO A 11 -5.31 12.91 -12.41
N ILE A 12 -4.95 12.60 -11.16
CA ILE A 12 -3.90 11.62 -10.85
C ILE A 12 -4.14 10.28 -11.56
N ARG A 13 -5.40 9.82 -11.61
CA ARG A 13 -5.76 8.56 -12.27
C ARG A 13 -5.51 8.52 -13.78
N SER A 14 -5.44 9.68 -14.45
CA SER A 14 -5.23 9.70 -15.91
C SER A 14 -3.80 9.34 -16.30
N TRP A 15 -2.84 9.50 -15.38
CA TRP A 15 -1.43 9.22 -15.62
C TRP A 15 -0.81 8.19 -14.68
N MET A 16 -1.39 7.96 -13.49
CA MET A 16 -1.01 6.87 -12.59
C MET A 16 -2.14 5.83 -12.55
N PRO A 17 -1.98 4.67 -13.23
CA PRO A 17 -2.94 3.58 -13.13
C PRO A 17 -3.16 3.20 -11.66
N ILE A 18 -4.42 3.03 -11.26
CA ILE A 18 -4.83 2.73 -9.89
C ILE A 18 -5.51 1.37 -9.81
N ALA A 19 -5.23 0.62 -8.74
CA ALA A 19 -5.96 -0.58 -8.36
C ALA A 19 -6.36 -0.52 -6.89
N VAL A 20 -7.42 -1.24 -6.54
CA VAL A 20 -7.88 -1.40 -5.15
C VAL A 20 -7.73 -2.87 -4.78
N TYR A 21 -6.86 -3.15 -3.82
CA TYR A 21 -6.74 -4.44 -3.14
C TYR A 21 -7.75 -4.44 -2.01
N LYS A 22 -8.85 -5.16 -2.20
CA LYS A 22 -9.94 -5.20 -1.22
C LYS A 22 -9.56 -6.09 -0.04
N ALA A 23 -9.88 -5.62 1.16
CA ALA A 23 -9.90 -6.45 2.36
C ALA A 23 -10.86 -7.63 2.16
N TYR A 24 -10.47 -8.79 2.67
CA TYR A 24 -11.25 -10.03 2.63
C TYR A 24 -11.53 -10.62 4.02
N LEU A 25 -11.00 -10.00 5.08
CA LEU A 25 -11.38 -10.25 6.47
C LEU A 25 -11.82 -8.95 7.15
N PRO A 26 -12.66 -9.04 8.20
CA PRO A 26 -12.95 -7.90 9.07
C PRO A 26 -11.66 -7.27 9.61
N ASN A 27 -11.66 -5.95 9.78
CA ASN A 27 -10.55 -5.16 10.32
C ASN A 27 -9.24 -5.20 9.51
N MET A 28 -9.24 -5.80 8.31
CA MET A 28 -8.17 -5.60 7.34
C MET A 28 -8.40 -4.30 6.56
N PRO A 29 -7.34 -3.52 6.28
CA PRO A 29 -7.48 -2.32 5.46
C PRO A 29 -7.67 -2.68 3.99
N ASP A 30 -8.40 -1.85 3.26
CA ASP A 30 -8.25 -1.81 1.81
C ASP A 30 -6.92 -1.14 1.47
N VAL A 31 -6.26 -1.56 0.40
CA VAL A 31 -5.06 -0.86 -0.09
C VAL A 31 -5.34 -0.33 -1.49
N VAL A 32 -5.35 0.99 -1.61
CA VAL A 32 -5.32 1.65 -2.92
C VAL A 32 -3.86 1.72 -3.35
N MET A 33 -3.55 1.26 -4.56
CA MET A 33 -2.19 1.26 -5.08
C MET A 33 -2.14 1.94 -6.44
N GLY A 34 -1.16 2.83 -6.63
CA GLY A 34 -0.87 3.52 -7.87
C GLY A 34 0.44 3.04 -8.49
N LYS A 35 0.44 2.83 -9.80
CA LYS A 35 1.65 2.51 -10.57
C LYS A 35 2.35 3.79 -11.01
N VAL A 36 3.40 4.17 -10.30
CA VAL A 36 4.14 5.41 -10.55
C VAL A 36 4.74 5.38 -11.96
N PRO A 37 4.49 6.40 -12.81
CA PRO A 37 5.10 6.48 -14.13
C PRO A 37 6.63 6.56 -14.06
N ALA A 38 7.32 5.95 -15.03
CA ALA A 38 8.77 5.94 -15.08
C ALA A 38 9.40 7.35 -15.04
N LEU A 39 8.71 8.36 -15.60
CA LEU A 39 9.12 9.77 -15.56
C LEU A 39 9.25 10.33 -14.12
N MET A 40 8.53 9.74 -13.16
CA MET A 40 8.55 10.15 -11.75
C MET A 40 9.44 9.26 -10.87
N SER A 41 9.85 8.09 -11.36
CA SER A 41 10.71 7.16 -10.63
C SER A 41 12.16 7.67 -10.67
N GLY A 42 12.46 8.70 -9.88
CA GLY A 42 13.81 9.28 -9.75
C GLY A 42 14.84 8.31 -9.12
N ALA A 43 14.39 7.19 -8.56
CA ALA A 43 15.21 6.09 -8.10
C ALA A 43 14.70 4.75 -8.68
N PRO A 44 15.60 3.82 -9.07
CA PRO A 44 15.22 2.45 -9.38
C PRO A 44 14.48 1.84 -8.20
N GLY A 45 13.21 1.44 -8.37
CA GLY A 45 12.44 0.74 -7.34
C GLY A 45 11.15 1.43 -6.88
N LEU A 46 10.99 2.75 -7.06
CA LEU A 46 9.73 3.47 -6.78
C LEU A 46 8.71 3.26 -7.89
N ARG A 47 8.23 2.01 -8.03
CA ARG A 47 7.24 1.61 -9.04
C ARG A 47 5.80 1.73 -8.55
N TRP A 48 5.62 1.71 -7.22
CA TRP A 48 4.31 1.66 -6.59
C TRP A 48 4.21 2.73 -5.51
N LYS A 49 3.03 3.32 -5.39
CA LYS A 49 2.62 4.16 -4.27
C LYS A 49 1.36 3.55 -3.67
N THR A 50 1.27 3.51 -2.36
CA THR A 50 0.16 2.91 -1.62
C THR A 50 -0.56 3.96 -0.78
N TRP A 51 -1.84 3.70 -0.54
CA TRP A 51 -2.65 4.34 0.48
C TRP A 51 -3.42 3.24 1.21
N ILE A 52 -3.02 3.01 2.46
CA ILE A 52 -3.61 1.99 3.33
C ILE A 52 -4.83 2.61 4.02
N CYS A 53 -6.01 2.09 3.71
CA CYS A 53 -7.30 2.62 4.12
C CYS A 53 -7.95 1.66 5.13
N GLU A 54 -7.94 2.02 6.41
CA GLU A 54 -8.54 1.20 7.48
C GLU A 54 -10.06 1.30 7.47
N THR A 55 -10.62 2.35 6.86
CA THR A 55 -12.06 2.52 6.71
C THR A 55 -12.48 2.69 5.25
N ARG A 56 -13.75 2.35 4.98
CA ARG A 56 -14.39 2.63 3.70
C ARG A 56 -14.37 4.12 3.34
N GLU A 57 -14.54 4.99 4.33
CA GLU A 57 -14.53 6.44 4.14
C GLU A 57 -13.15 6.93 3.69
N GLU A 58 -12.06 6.47 4.32
CA GLU A 58 -10.70 6.77 3.88
C GLU A 58 -10.47 6.34 2.43
N ARG A 59 -10.89 5.12 2.08
CA ARG A 59 -10.78 4.63 0.69
C ARG A 59 -11.53 5.53 -0.28
N GLU A 60 -12.79 5.87 0.02
CA GLU A 60 -13.60 6.74 -0.85
C GLU A 60 -12.99 8.14 -0.98
N ASN A 61 -12.40 8.67 0.10
CA ASN A 61 -11.72 9.97 0.07
C ASN A 61 -10.42 9.93 -0.74
N VAL A 62 -9.60 8.88 -0.61
CA VAL A 62 -8.43 8.67 -1.47
C VAL A 62 -8.87 8.63 -2.94
N LEU A 63 -9.87 7.82 -3.25
CA LEU A 63 -10.38 7.67 -4.61
C LEU A 63 -10.87 9.00 -5.20
N LYS A 64 -11.57 9.83 -4.42
CA LYS A 64 -12.00 11.18 -4.81
C LYS A 64 -10.82 12.13 -5.05
N GLN A 65 -9.76 12.05 -4.24
CA GLN A 65 -8.56 12.88 -4.44
C GLN A 65 -7.78 12.46 -5.68
N LEU A 66 -7.77 11.17 -6.01
CA LEU A 66 -7.10 10.67 -7.22
C LEU A 66 -7.77 11.14 -8.51
N ASP A 67 -9.05 11.53 -8.45
CA ASP A 67 -9.81 12.10 -9.59
C ASP A 67 -9.54 13.60 -9.79
N LYS A 68 -8.62 14.19 -9.02
CA LYS A 68 -8.18 15.59 -9.12
C LYS A 68 -6.70 15.65 -9.49
N PRO A 69 -6.22 16.77 -10.05
CA PRO A 69 -4.79 17.00 -10.19
C PRO A 69 -4.08 16.97 -8.83
N CYS A 70 -2.85 16.46 -8.80
CA CYS A 70 -2.06 16.49 -7.56
C CYS A 70 -1.65 17.94 -7.26
N PRO A 71 -1.84 18.43 -6.03
CA PRO A 71 -1.37 19.76 -5.65
C PRO A 71 0.12 19.93 -5.94
N VAL A 72 0.53 21.14 -6.27
CA VAL A 72 1.93 21.47 -6.56
C VAL A 72 2.42 22.43 -5.49
N THR A 73 3.50 22.06 -4.81
CA THR A 73 4.18 22.91 -3.82
C THR A 73 5.63 23.05 -4.25
N GLN A 74 6.13 24.28 -4.39
CA GLN A 74 7.52 24.56 -4.80
C GLN A 74 7.94 23.85 -6.11
N GLY A 75 7.02 23.73 -7.07
CA GLY A 75 7.29 23.11 -8.38
C GLY A 75 7.35 21.58 -8.38
N ALA A 76 7.01 20.92 -7.27
CA ALA A 76 6.92 19.47 -7.15
C ALA A 76 5.49 19.02 -6.78
N LEU A 77 5.13 17.81 -7.20
CA LEU A 77 3.86 17.18 -6.82
C LEU A 77 3.86 16.91 -5.31
N ASP A 78 2.83 17.40 -4.62
CA ASP A 78 2.69 17.35 -3.17
C ASP A 78 1.54 16.42 -2.77
N PHE A 79 1.84 15.12 -2.76
CA PHE A 79 0.86 14.09 -2.40
C PHE A 79 0.35 14.24 -0.97
N ARG A 80 1.11 14.89 -0.07
CA ARG A 80 0.71 15.17 1.33
C ARG A 80 -0.53 16.07 1.40
N ARG A 81 -0.64 17.03 0.48
CA ARG A 81 -1.81 17.90 0.35
C ARG A 81 -2.88 17.30 -0.58
N GLY A 82 -2.56 16.22 -1.27
CA GLY A 82 -3.46 15.46 -2.13
C GLY A 82 -3.94 14.15 -1.46
N PRO A 83 -3.82 13.00 -2.12
CA PRO A 83 -4.43 11.75 -1.66
C PRO A 83 -3.85 11.23 -0.33
N ASP A 84 -2.61 11.57 0.04
CA ASP A 84 -2.03 11.13 1.32
C ASP A 84 -2.76 11.77 2.52
N SER A 85 -3.38 12.94 2.34
CA SER A 85 -4.17 13.61 3.39
C SER A 85 -5.37 12.78 3.86
N ALA A 86 -5.94 11.96 2.96
CA ALA A 86 -7.07 11.09 3.29
C ALA A 86 -6.68 9.94 4.22
N VAL A 87 -5.38 9.63 4.32
CA VAL A 87 -4.83 8.56 5.16
C VAL A 87 -3.75 9.08 6.12
N ALA A 88 -3.77 10.37 6.45
CA ALA A 88 -2.73 11.00 7.28
C ALA A 88 -2.82 10.64 8.78
N ARG A 89 -3.95 10.11 9.23
CA ARG A 89 -4.10 9.67 10.63
C ARG A 89 -3.22 8.44 10.88
N LYS A 90 -2.68 8.35 12.10
CA LYS A 90 -1.99 7.15 12.56
C LYS A 90 -2.95 5.96 12.46
N ALA A 91 -2.39 4.81 12.08
CA ALA A 91 -3.16 3.59 11.99
C ALA A 91 -3.71 3.17 13.36
N SER A 92 -5.01 2.88 13.43
CA SER A 92 -5.61 2.20 14.59
C SER A 92 -5.19 0.73 14.67
N GLY A 93 -4.78 0.18 13.53
CA GLY A 93 -4.19 -1.12 13.36
C GLY A 93 -5.14 -2.17 12.78
N MET A 94 -4.53 -3.15 12.11
CA MET A 94 -5.21 -4.35 11.67
C MET A 94 -5.32 -5.30 12.86
N ALA A 95 -6.47 -5.34 13.52
CA ALA A 95 -6.73 -6.27 14.62
C ALA A 95 -7.04 -7.68 14.10
N LEU A 96 -6.14 -8.29 13.30
CA LEU A 96 -6.21 -9.73 13.05
C LEU A 96 -5.94 -10.48 14.35
N ARG A 97 -4.92 -10.04 15.10
CA ARG A 97 -4.59 -10.44 16.48
C ARG A 97 -3.80 -9.33 17.18
N PRO A 98 -4.43 -8.50 18.02
CA PRO A 98 -3.76 -7.40 18.72
C PRO A 98 -2.60 -7.83 19.63
N ASP A 99 -2.60 -9.10 20.04
CA ASP A 99 -1.60 -9.78 20.87
C ASP A 99 -0.43 -10.36 20.05
N ALA A 100 -0.62 -10.59 18.75
CA ALA A 100 0.45 -11.02 17.85
C ALA A 100 1.27 -9.79 17.45
N GLY A 101 2.49 -9.65 17.99
CA GLY A 101 3.34 -8.47 17.81
C GLY A 101 3.50 -8.01 16.35
N ILE A 102 3.42 -8.92 15.37
CA ILE A 102 3.37 -8.65 13.94
C ILE A 102 2.27 -9.49 13.29
N SER A 103 1.48 -8.91 12.40
CA SER A 103 0.51 -9.62 11.55
C SER A 103 0.83 -9.43 10.07
N VAL A 104 0.57 -10.44 9.24
CA VAL A 104 0.86 -10.42 7.81
C VAL A 104 -0.41 -10.68 6.98
N ALA A 105 -0.72 -9.75 6.09
CA ALA A 105 -1.82 -9.88 5.15
C ALA A 105 -1.29 -10.02 3.72
N VAL A 106 -1.77 -11.02 3.00
CA VAL A 106 -1.42 -11.23 1.59
C VAL A 106 -2.63 -10.93 0.73
N TYR A 107 -2.46 -10.04 -0.25
CA TYR A 107 -3.48 -9.73 -1.23
C TYR A 107 -3.06 -10.22 -2.62
N ALA A 108 -3.97 -10.94 -3.28
CA ALA A 108 -3.82 -11.29 -4.68
C ALA A 108 -3.88 -10.03 -5.58
N PRO A 109 -3.19 -10.04 -6.74
CA PRO A 109 -3.34 -8.99 -7.74
C PRO A 109 -4.80 -8.85 -8.16
N PRO A 110 -5.37 -7.63 -8.16
CA PRO A 110 -6.76 -7.43 -8.56
C PRO A 110 -6.97 -7.65 -10.07
N PHE A 111 -5.90 -7.57 -10.88
CA PHE A 111 -5.91 -7.89 -12.31
C PHE A 111 -4.50 -8.16 -12.84
N LYS A 112 -4.42 -8.73 -14.04
CA LYS A 112 -3.15 -9.10 -14.69
C LYS A 112 -2.19 -7.91 -14.80
N GLY A 113 -0.92 -8.14 -14.47
CA GLY A 113 0.14 -7.12 -14.54
C GLY A 113 0.31 -6.28 -13.27
N TRP A 114 -0.48 -6.57 -12.23
CA TRP A 114 -0.32 -6.01 -10.87
C TRP A 114 0.39 -7.01 -9.96
N PRO A 115 1.10 -6.53 -8.92
CA PRO A 115 1.83 -7.40 -8.02
C PRO A 115 0.92 -8.04 -6.98
N TRP A 116 1.37 -9.15 -6.42
CA TRP A 116 0.95 -9.58 -5.09
C TRP A 116 1.43 -8.56 -4.08
N LEU A 117 0.62 -8.30 -3.06
CA LEU A 117 0.95 -7.36 -2.00
C LEU A 117 1.03 -8.11 -0.66
N VAL A 118 2.18 -8.00 0.00
CA VAL A 118 2.34 -8.36 1.40
C VAL A 118 2.25 -7.09 2.21
N LEU A 119 1.31 -7.05 3.16
CA LEU A 119 1.14 -5.96 4.10
C LEU A 119 1.47 -6.49 5.50
N LEU A 120 2.52 -5.94 6.10
CA LEU A 120 2.89 -6.22 7.49
C LEU A 120 2.32 -5.14 8.38
N TRP A 121 1.77 -5.55 9.51
CA TRP A 121 1.29 -4.66 10.55
C TRP A 121 2.04 -4.94 11.86
N SER A 122 2.44 -3.88 12.56
CA SER A 122 3.06 -3.95 13.88
C SER A 122 2.10 -3.48 14.98
N ALA A 123 2.01 -4.28 16.05
CA ALA A 123 1.28 -3.91 17.27
C ALA A 123 1.88 -2.69 17.97
N HIS A 124 3.16 -2.43 17.75
CA HIS A 124 3.85 -1.25 18.27
C HIS A 124 4.14 -0.25 17.15
N PRO A 125 3.73 1.02 17.28
CA PRO A 125 4.09 2.05 16.32
C PRO A 125 5.61 2.19 16.19
N ALA A 126 6.11 2.32 14.97
CA ALA A 126 7.53 2.51 14.69
C ALA A 126 7.77 3.62 13.65
N PRO A 127 8.73 4.54 13.89
CA PRO A 127 9.11 5.54 12.90
C PRO A 127 9.55 4.90 11.57
N GLY A 128 9.14 5.50 10.46
CA GLY A 128 9.47 5.01 9.11
C GLY A 128 8.50 3.98 8.54
N LEU A 129 7.55 3.49 9.33
CA LEU A 129 6.41 2.71 8.82
C LEU A 129 5.31 3.62 8.27
N GLU A 130 4.57 3.16 7.26
CA GLU A 130 3.37 3.84 6.79
C GLU A 130 2.33 3.90 7.90
N ARG A 131 1.79 5.10 8.13
CA ARG A 131 0.86 5.39 9.24
C ARG A 131 1.37 4.89 10.60
N ASP A 132 2.70 4.90 10.79
CA ASP A 132 3.46 4.42 11.95
C ASP A 132 3.34 2.91 12.24
N ARG A 133 2.62 2.11 11.43
CA ARG A 133 2.37 0.69 11.77
C ARG A 133 2.53 -0.28 10.62
N TYR A 134 2.54 0.19 9.38
CA TYR A 134 2.54 -0.68 8.22
C TYR A 134 3.87 -0.67 7.47
N ALA A 135 4.32 -1.85 7.10
CA ALA A 135 5.29 -2.04 6.03
C ALA A 135 4.61 -2.83 4.91
N TRP A 136 5.10 -2.69 3.69
CA TRP A 136 4.56 -3.45 2.57
C TRP A 136 5.63 -3.80 1.56
N GLU A 137 5.40 -4.93 0.90
CA GLU A 137 6.26 -5.45 -0.17
C GLU A 137 5.41 -5.96 -1.34
N THR A 138 5.97 -5.86 -2.55
CA THR A 138 5.27 -6.25 -3.78
C THR A 138 6.02 -7.33 -4.54
N PHE A 139 5.30 -8.34 -5.01
CA PHE A 139 5.89 -9.45 -5.77
C PHE A 139 5.16 -9.65 -7.09
N MET A 140 5.88 -9.59 -8.21
CA MET A 140 5.27 -9.77 -9.54
C MET A 140 4.82 -11.22 -9.82
N THR A 141 5.24 -12.18 -8.99
CA THR A 141 4.88 -13.60 -9.15
C THR A 141 4.55 -14.21 -7.79
N GLU A 142 3.60 -15.14 -7.80
CA GLU A 142 3.21 -15.91 -6.61
C GLU A 142 4.38 -16.75 -6.07
N LYS A 143 5.23 -17.29 -6.95
CA LYS A 143 6.44 -18.03 -6.56
C LYS A 143 7.40 -17.19 -5.72
N ALA A 144 7.62 -15.92 -6.11
CA ALA A 144 8.49 -15.02 -5.36
C ALA A 144 7.87 -14.63 -4.01
N LEU A 145 6.56 -14.36 -3.99
CA LEU A 145 5.80 -14.17 -2.75
C LEU A 145 5.97 -15.35 -1.79
N HIS A 146 5.70 -16.58 -2.25
CA HIS A 146 5.79 -17.76 -1.38
C HIS A 146 7.21 -18.03 -0.88
N ARG A 147 8.25 -17.67 -1.65
CA ARG A 147 9.63 -17.73 -1.16
C ARG A 147 9.84 -16.76 0.00
N HIS A 148 9.43 -15.51 -0.18
CA HIS A 148 9.56 -14.47 0.82
C HIS A 148 8.76 -14.80 2.10
N LEU A 149 7.53 -15.33 1.99
CA LEU A 149 6.74 -15.72 3.16
C LEU A 149 7.40 -16.86 3.96
N ARG A 150 8.08 -17.81 3.29
CA ARG A 150 8.87 -18.84 3.98
C ARG A 150 10.06 -18.25 4.72
N GLU A 151 10.76 -17.30 4.11
CA GLU A 151 11.89 -16.60 4.74
C GLU A 151 11.40 -15.79 5.97
N LEU A 152 10.30 -15.06 5.84
CA LEU A 152 9.65 -14.34 6.96
C LEU A 152 9.25 -15.29 8.09
N SER A 153 8.62 -16.41 7.77
CA SER A 153 8.20 -17.41 8.78
C SER A 153 9.39 -18.03 9.50
N GLY A 154 10.50 -18.28 8.79
CA GLY A 154 11.76 -18.76 9.38
C GLY A 154 12.33 -17.74 10.37
N LEU A 155 12.47 -16.48 9.95
CA LEU A 155 12.96 -15.39 10.80
C LEU A 155 12.06 -15.13 12.02
N ALA A 156 10.75 -15.24 11.85
CA ALA A 156 9.80 -15.08 12.95
C ALA A 156 9.95 -16.20 13.98
N SER A 157 10.09 -17.45 13.51
CA SER A 157 10.30 -18.62 14.38
C SER A 157 11.59 -18.49 15.20
N GLU A 158 12.69 -18.06 14.57
CA GLU A 158 13.97 -17.80 15.24
C GLU A 158 13.88 -16.72 16.33
N ARG A 159 12.93 -15.78 16.19
CA ARG A 159 12.71 -14.66 17.11
C ARG A 159 11.54 -14.88 18.07
N GLY A 160 10.94 -16.07 18.11
CA GLY A 160 9.78 -16.37 18.94
C GLY A 160 8.52 -15.54 18.59
N CYS A 161 8.43 -15.06 17.35
CA CYS A 161 7.29 -14.31 16.83
C CYS A 161 6.39 -15.23 15.98
N GLU A 162 5.08 -15.03 16.04
CA GLU A 162 4.11 -15.73 15.18
C GLU A 162 3.82 -14.88 13.94
N VAL A 163 3.91 -15.48 12.75
CA VAL A 163 3.43 -14.86 11.50
C VAL A 163 2.06 -15.45 11.18
N ILE A 164 1.04 -14.62 11.31
CA ILE A 164 -0.32 -14.97 10.90
C ILE A 164 -0.48 -14.46 9.47
N ALA A 165 -0.58 -15.37 8.51
CA ALA A 165 -0.82 -15.05 7.11
C ALA A 165 -2.29 -15.28 6.77
N ALA A 166 -2.98 -14.20 6.41
CA ALA A 166 -4.27 -14.30 5.73
C ALA A 166 -4.04 -14.19 4.22
N THR A 167 -4.82 -14.90 3.41
CA THR A 167 -4.78 -14.80 1.93
C THR A 167 -6.18 -14.50 1.39
N SER A 168 -6.27 -13.65 0.37
CA SER A 168 -7.51 -13.46 -0.37
C SER A 168 -7.84 -14.76 -1.11
N GLY A 169 -8.94 -15.44 -0.74
CA GLY A 169 -9.48 -16.55 -1.52
C GLY A 169 -9.75 -16.11 -2.96
N THR A 170 -9.37 -16.95 -3.92
CA THR A 170 -9.70 -16.74 -5.34
C THR A 170 -11.09 -17.25 -5.66
#